data_AF-A0A8T4NB11-F1
#
_entry.id   AF-A0A8T4NB11-F1
#
_cell.length_a   1.000
_cell.length_b   1.000
_cell.length_c   1.000
_cell.angle_alpha   90.00
_cell.angle_beta   90.00
_cell.angle_gamma   90.00
#
_symmetry.space_group_name_H-M   'P 1'
#
loop_
_entity.id
_entity.type
_entity.pdbx_description
1 polymer ?
#
loop_
_entity_poly.entity_id
_entity_poly.type
_entity_poly.pdbx_seq_one_letter_code
_entity_poly.pdbx_strand_id
1 'polypeptide(L)'
;MKNKTLIILLIILLIAPAAQASFFSDIAGEFLQFLGIIKITKANHLDSDRNLVSDIYEEVKALDGIWSEAISDGEYVRITFEKKLTSSNDITVYPRIVSGNPKIEIYEAGEEEIIAEFVSLDSNQYNKVYLTNLVGEQDTFDLKIMEGSVEFDHIIDPEPVCVAGTCTVTFTSTNLSWGVPAGVTTITGLAVGGGGGGCRSTSAGGGGAGGDLRIKTSIGVTPGQSLVIMVGTGGAAAATSARSGGYSSISNNSVINATTTLLLAAGGGGGTEAANATNNGTSTPLNGGVTGGTGGEGGNGASNSDCGGGGGAGGWYGRGGAGGNSGDNNGADSTGGGGGGGGGSGTGSAVCGGGGGVGIVAAGNNGTGGAYGAPAASPGTNGSLGNNGVGSAGGLYGGGGGGDDNNAGAQAGANGAVVITYLQPDSIYPTFSGYWDNNATLVDSGIALFNATIENANGTAWITINGVNYTATNFTTNRYNVSVTLTGGTYTYNWSAYGNGTQHNLNLSRSAGYYTVNTSSSCAYSGPGNWALNCADNCVFSSTTTIANYDNVTITGIGALNFSSGGKWSFTGSNQYVTIASGCTLNVEPGGGWNY
;
A
#
# COMPACT_ATOMS: atom_id res chain seq x y z
N MET A 1 -13.68 -17.36 -18.14
CA MET A 1 -13.31 -18.47 -17.22
C MET A 1 -13.15 -18.06 -15.75
N LYS A 2 -13.47 -16.82 -15.32
CA LYS A 2 -13.23 -16.34 -13.95
C LYS A 2 -14.36 -16.59 -12.92
N ASN A 3 -15.44 -17.30 -13.29
CA ASN A 3 -16.61 -17.49 -12.40
C ASN A 3 -16.81 -18.93 -11.88
N LYS A 4 -15.83 -19.82 -12.09
CA LYS A 4 -15.90 -21.22 -11.61
C LYS A 4 -15.13 -21.47 -10.30
N THR A 5 -14.19 -20.61 -9.95
CA THR A 5 -13.35 -20.77 -8.74
C THR A 5 -14.11 -20.48 -7.44
N LEU A 6 -15.07 -19.53 -7.47
CA LEU A 6 -15.83 -19.15 -6.28
C LEU A 6 -16.90 -20.19 -5.88
N ILE A 7 -17.40 -20.99 -6.84
CA ILE A 7 -18.44 -22.00 -6.60
C ILE A 7 -17.84 -23.33 -6.11
N ILE A 8 -16.58 -23.62 -6.45
CA ILE A 8 -15.87 -24.81 -5.97
C ILE A 8 -15.52 -24.66 -4.47
N LEU A 9 -15.27 -23.44 -3.98
CA LEU A 9 -14.99 -23.17 -2.57
C LEU A 9 -16.20 -23.43 -1.66
N LEU A 10 -17.43 -23.24 -2.16
CA LEU A 10 -18.66 -23.43 -1.37
C LEU A 10 -19.04 -24.91 -1.20
N ILE A 11 -18.56 -25.80 -2.09
CA ILE A 11 -18.92 -27.24 -2.10
C ILE A 11 -18.01 -28.06 -1.17
N ILE A 12 -16.82 -27.55 -0.81
CA ILE A 12 -15.89 -28.21 0.12
C ILE A 12 -16.34 -28.01 1.60
N LEU A 13 -17.36 -27.18 1.85
CA LEU A 13 -17.89 -26.87 3.18
C LEU A 13 -18.63 -28.02 3.90
N LEU A 14 -18.83 -29.19 3.26
CA LEU A 14 -19.75 -30.23 3.75
C LEU A 14 -19.14 -31.61 4.02
N ILE A 15 -17.81 -31.79 3.99
CA ILE A 15 -17.21 -33.11 4.21
C ILE A 15 -15.95 -33.03 5.08
N ALA A 16 -16.02 -33.65 6.27
CA ALA A 16 -14.97 -33.91 7.26
C ALA A 16 -14.59 -32.77 8.25
N PRO A 17 -14.99 -32.86 9.55
CA PRO A 17 -14.73 -31.82 10.57
C PRO A 17 -13.27 -31.72 11.06
N ALA A 18 -12.40 -32.68 10.73
CA ALA A 18 -11.09 -32.80 11.39
C ALA A 18 -9.93 -32.14 10.62
N ALA A 19 -10.07 -31.86 9.33
CA ALA A 19 -9.02 -31.21 8.51
C ALA A 19 -9.12 -29.67 8.50
N GLN A 20 -10.14 -29.11 9.15
CA GLN A 20 -10.44 -27.68 9.08
C GLN A 20 -9.55 -26.84 10.01
N ALA A 21 -9.11 -27.33 11.17
CA ALA A 21 -8.34 -26.49 12.12
C ALA A 21 -6.98 -26.00 11.55
N SER A 22 -6.27 -26.84 10.80
CA SER A 22 -4.98 -26.45 10.18
C SER A 22 -5.15 -25.68 8.87
N PHE A 23 -6.25 -25.90 8.13
CA PHE A 23 -6.53 -25.17 6.90
C PHE A 23 -7.11 -23.77 7.18
N PHE A 24 -7.81 -23.57 8.31
CA PHE A 24 -8.27 -22.26 8.76
C PHE A 24 -7.15 -21.39 9.32
N SER A 25 -6.09 -21.95 9.92
CA SER A 25 -4.90 -21.16 10.29
C SER A 25 -4.13 -20.67 9.05
N ASP A 26 -4.05 -21.50 8.01
CA ASP A 26 -3.42 -21.16 6.74
C ASP A 26 -4.25 -20.14 5.93
N ILE A 27 -5.58 -20.28 5.91
CA ILE A 27 -6.48 -19.29 5.28
C ILE A 27 -6.49 -17.97 6.06
N ALA A 28 -6.46 -17.98 7.40
CA ALA A 28 -6.32 -16.75 8.18
C ALA A 28 -4.94 -16.11 7.99
N GLY A 29 -3.88 -16.92 7.82
CA GLY A 29 -2.54 -16.47 7.45
C GLY A 29 -2.51 -15.75 6.11
N GLU A 30 -3.09 -16.33 5.06
CA GLU A 30 -3.18 -15.71 3.73
C GLU A 30 -4.19 -14.54 3.68
N PHE A 31 -5.25 -14.56 4.49
CA PHE A 31 -6.22 -13.48 4.59
C PHE A 31 -5.70 -12.25 5.35
N LEU A 32 -4.82 -12.45 6.34
CA LEU A 32 -4.11 -11.35 7.03
C LEU A 32 -3.01 -10.74 6.14
N GLN A 33 -2.39 -11.54 5.28
CA GLN A 33 -1.46 -11.06 4.25
C GLN A 33 -2.16 -10.19 3.20
N PHE A 34 -3.46 -10.37 2.99
CA PHE A 34 -4.32 -9.49 2.18
C PHE A 34 -4.68 -8.16 2.87
N LEU A 35 -4.55 -8.07 4.20
CA LEU A 35 -4.82 -6.85 4.99
C LEU A 35 -3.56 -6.03 5.31
N GLY A 36 -2.37 -6.49 4.88
CA GLY A 36 -1.11 -5.79 5.16
C GLY A 36 -0.70 -5.81 6.65
N ILE A 37 -1.20 -6.72 7.48
CA ILE A 37 -0.84 -6.69 8.90
C ILE A 37 0.54 -7.35 9.10
N ILE A 38 1.50 -6.62 9.66
CA ILE A 38 2.78 -7.14 10.12
C ILE A 38 2.60 -7.63 11.57
N LYS A 39 2.75 -8.94 11.75
CA LYS A 39 2.53 -9.59 13.05
C LYS A 39 3.77 -9.54 13.91
N ILE A 40 3.56 -9.57 15.23
CA ILE A 40 4.62 -9.96 16.15
C ILE A 40 4.90 -11.47 16.03
N THR A 41 6.13 -11.86 16.31
CA THR A 41 6.61 -13.25 16.38
C THR A 41 7.08 -13.61 17.79
N LYS A 42 7.27 -12.61 18.67
CA LYS A 42 7.63 -12.75 20.08
C LYS A 42 7.09 -11.57 20.88
N ALA A 43 6.73 -11.80 22.14
CA ALA A 43 6.47 -10.76 23.13
C ALA A 43 6.88 -11.24 24.53
N ASN A 44 7.67 -10.45 25.24
CA ASN A 44 8.13 -10.76 26.59
C ASN A 44 7.80 -9.62 27.55
N HIS A 45 7.27 -9.94 28.72
CA HIS A 45 7.20 -9.02 29.84
C HIS A 45 8.58 -8.95 30.51
N LEU A 46 9.11 -7.74 30.69
CA LEU A 46 10.36 -7.47 31.37
C LEU A 46 10.15 -6.56 32.58
N ASP A 47 10.94 -6.75 33.63
CA ASP A 47 10.96 -5.88 34.80
C ASP A 47 11.59 -4.50 34.48
N SER A 48 11.66 -3.61 35.48
CA SER A 48 12.23 -2.26 35.32
C SER A 48 13.71 -2.24 34.92
N ASP A 49 14.45 -3.31 35.18
CA ASP A 49 15.86 -3.48 34.82
C ASP A 49 16.02 -4.26 33.49
N ARG A 50 14.91 -4.51 32.77
CA ARG A 50 14.81 -5.28 31.51
C ARG A 50 15.16 -6.77 31.64
N ASN A 51 15.05 -7.34 32.84
CA ASN A 51 15.14 -8.79 33.00
C ASN A 51 13.80 -9.45 32.62
N LEU A 52 13.87 -10.62 31.99
CA LEU A 52 12.70 -11.38 31.60
C LEU A 52 11.87 -11.81 32.81
N VAL A 53 10.59 -11.44 32.84
CA VAL A 53 9.60 -11.88 33.82
C VAL A 53 8.82 -13.06 33.27
N SER A 54 8.23 -12.91 32.07
CA SER A 54 7.42 -13.93 31.41
C SER A 54 7.37 -13.76 29.89
N ASP A 55 6.99 -14.82 29.18
CA ASP A 55 6.59 -14.78 27.77
C ASP A 55 5.08 -14.54 27.72
N ILE A 56 4.66 -13.51 26.99
CA ILE A 56 3.26 -13.08 26.86
C ILE A 56 2.77 -13.15 25.41
N TYR A 57 3.50 -13.83 24.53
CA TYR A 57 3.21 -13.86 23.10
C TYR A 57 1.84 -14.47 22.78
N GLU A 58 1.44 -15.51 23.49
CA GLU A 58 0.19 -16.21 23.22
C GLU A 58 -1.04 -15.35 23.53
N GLU A 59 -0.91 -14.44 24.50
CA GLU A 59 -1.92 -13.49 24.96
C GLU A 59 -1.99 -12.22 24.11
N VAL A 60 -0.95 -11.89 23.33
CA VAL A 60 -0.91 -10.63 22.58
C VAL A 60 -0.85 -10.79 21.06
N LYS A 61 -0.81 -12.03 20.55
CA LYS A 61 -0.70 -12.31 19.10
C LYS A 61 -2.02 -12.20 18.32
N ALA A 62 -3.17 -12.17 19.00
CA ALA A 62 -4.49 -12.07 18.38
C ALA A 62 -5.49 -11.45 19.35
N LEU A 63 -6.39 -10.60 18.83
CA LEU A 63 -7.51 -10.10 19.63
C LEU A 63 -8.57 -11.19 19.82
N ASP A 64 -8.50 -11.91 20.93
CA ASP A 64 -9.42 -13.02 21.25
C ASP A 64 -10.01 -12.97 22.67
N GLY A 65 -9.65 -11.95 23.44
CA GLY A 65 -10.11 -11.74 24.81
C GLY A 65 -9.27 -12.48 25.86
N ILE A 66 -8.16 -13.10 25.48
CA ILE A 66 -7.15 -13.66 26.38
C ILE A 66 -6.11 -12.58 26.64
N TRP A 67 -6.18 -11.97 27.82
CA TRP A 67 -5.32 -10.84 28.18
C TRP A 67 -3.98 -11.30 28.75
N SER A 68 -2.92 -10.53 28.47
CA SER A 68 -1.66 -10.62 29.18
C SER A 68 -1.86 -10.40 30.68
N GLU A 69 -0.86 -10.77 31.47
CA GLU A 69 -0.77 -10.26 32.83
C GLU A 69 -0.58 -8.74 32.85
N ALA A 70 -0.84 -8.12 34.00
CA ALA A 70 -0.70 -6.69 34.18
C ALA A 70 0.78 -6.29 34.17
N ILE A 71 1.12 -5.35 33.30
CA ILE A 71 2.43 -4.72 33.16
C ILE A 71 2.40 -3.41 33.94
N SER A 72 3.26 -3.28 34.94
CA SER A 72 3.23 -2.20 35.93
C SER A 72 4.09 -1.00 35.52
N ASP A 73 3.93 0.10 36.25
CA ASP A 73 4.74 1.31 36.08
C ASP A 73 6.24 1.00 36.16
N GLY A 74 6.97 1.41 35.12
CA GLY A 74 8.41 1.17 34.96
C GLY A 74 8.78 -0.15 34.29
N GLU A 75 7.85 -1.09 34.09
CA GLU A 75 8.08 -2.38 33.41
C GLU A 75 7.94 -2.25 31.89
N TYR A 76 8.40 -3.27 31.15
CA TYR A 76 8.45 -3.25 29.69
C TYR A 76 7.76 -4.45 29.05
N VAL A 77 7.26 -4.26 27.84
CA VAL A 77 6.94 -5.35 26.90
C VAL A 77 7.95 -5.28 25.74
N ARG A 78 8.79 -6.31 25.58
CA ARG A 78 9.69 -6.45 24.43
C ARG A 78 9.02 -7.27 23.35
N ILE A 79 8.78 -6.67 22.18
CA ILE A 79 8.13 -7.32 21.03
C ILE A 79 9.09 -7.46 19.86
N THR A 80 8.93 -8.51 19.06
CA THR A 80 9.64 -8.70 17.78
C THR A 80 8.64 -8.90 16.66
N PHE A 81 8.78 -8.18 15.55
CA PHE A 81 7.93 -8.29 14.36
C PHE A 81 8.48 -9.31 13.34
N GLU A 82 7.60 -9.86 12.50
CA GLU A 82 7.98 -10.79 11.42
C GLU A 82 8.78 -10.14 10.28
N LYS A 83 8.80 -8.80 10.24
CA LYS A 83 9.57 -7.96 9.31
C LYS A 83 10.15 -6.78 10.07
N LYS A 84 11.22 -6.21 9.53
CA LYS A 84 11.74 -4.94 10.01
C LYS A 84 10.78 -3.80 9.69
N LEU A 85 10.54 -2.97 10.69
CA LEU A 85 9.77 -1.76 10.64
C LEU A 85 10.68 -0.56 10.37
N THR A 86 10.10 0.47 9.77
CA THR A 86 10.71 1.76 9.45
C THR A 86 9.93 2.88 10.16
N SER A 87 10.35 4.13 10.00
CA SER A 87 9.58 5.28 10.51
C SER A 87 8.20 5.50 9.86
N SER A 88 7.87 4.72 8.82
CA SER A 88 6.53 4.73 8.22
C SER A 88 5.55 3.73 8.86
N ASN A 89 6.06 2.84 9.71
CA ASN A 89 5.28 1.83 10.41
C ASN A 89 4.75 2.36 11.75
N ASP A 90 3.79 1.64 12.33
CA ASP A 90 3.25 1.95 13.65
C ASP A 90 3.29 0.75 14.59
N ILE A 91 3.20 1.03 15.89
CA ILE A 91 2.86 0.01 16.88
C ILE A 91 1.42 0.29 17.27
N THR A 92 0.55 -0.68 17.02
CA THR A 92 -0.86 -0.68 17.41
C THR A 92 -1.08 -1.68 18.53
N VAL A 93 -1.61 -1.21 19.65
CA VAL A 93 -1.88 -2.01 20.84
C VAL A 93 -3.37 -1.98 21.18
N TYR A 94 -3.90 -3.07 21.73
CA TYR A 94 -5.23 -3.15 22.32
C TYR A 94 -5.11 -3.32 23.84
N PRO A 95 -5.03 -2.23 24.61
CA PRO A 95 -4.78 -2.29 26.05
C PRO A 95 -6.08 -2.24 26.86
N ARG A 96 -6.03 -2.76 28.07
CA ARG A 96 -6.98 -2.50 29.14
C ARG A 96 -6.23 -1.81 30.27
N ILE A 97 -6.67 -0.61 30.62
CA ILE A 97 -6.11 0.13 31.75
C ILE A 97 -6.55 -0.55 33.04
N VAL A 98 -5.58 -1.01 33.84
CA VAL A 98 -5.80 -1.65 35.14
C VAL A 98 -5.78 -0.60 36.25
N SER A 99 -4.83 0.34 36.19
CA SER A 99 -4.72 1.43 37.16
C SER A 99 -4.01 2.66 36.60
N GLY A 100 -4.20 3.81 37.26
CA GLY A 100 -3.51 5.06 36.92
C GLY A 100 -4.01 5.72 35.63
N ASN A 101 -3.14 6.55 35.03
CA ASN A 101 -3.35 7.17 33.73
C ASN A 101 -2.15 6.84 32.83
N PRO A 102 -2.06 5.59 32.37
CA PRO A 102 -0.83 5.07 31.80
C PRO A 102 -0.47 5.73 30.46
N LYS A 103 0.84 5.86 30.26
CA LYS A 103 1.50 6.18 28.99
C LYS A 103 2.42 5.03 28.60
N ILE A 104 2.80 4.98 27.33
CA ILE A 104 3.78 3.98 26.85
C ILE A 104 4.88 4.69 26.07
N GLU A 105 6.12 4.59 26.54
CA GLU A 105 7.32 5.06 25.84
C GLU A 105 7.87 3.91 24.99
N ILE A 106 8.24 4.19 23.74
CA ILE A 106 8.74 3.20 22.78
C ILE A 106 10.23 3.42 22.52
N TYR A 107 10.99 2.33 22.55
CA TYR A 107 12.44 2.31 22.33
C TYR A 107 12.83 1.24 21.30
N GLU A 108 13.96 1.44 20.62
CA GLU A 108 14.68 0.32 20.04
C GLU A 108 15.14 -0.64 21.17
N ALA A 109 15.15 -1.95 20.89
CA ALA A 109 15.39 -2.95 21.93
C ALA A 109 16.74 -2.76 22.65
N GLY A 110 16.68 -2.52 23.96
CA GLY A 110 17.86 -2.30 24.79
C GLY A 110 18.43 -0.87 24.78
N GLU A 111 17.85 0.02 23.98
CA GLU A 111 18.27 1.42 23.89
C GLU A 111 17.50 2.33 24.88
N GLU A 112 18.02 3.53 25.12
CA GLU A 112 17.47 4.50 26.09
C GLU A 112 16.78 5.71 25.44
N GLU A 113 16.90 5.88 24.12
CA GLU A 113 16.29 6.99 23.38
C GLU A 113 14.85 6.69 22.97
N ILE A 114 13.92 7.59 23.30
CA ILE A 114 12.50 7.44 22.98
C ILE A 114 12.28 7.72 21.50
N ILE A 115 11.70 6.75 20.78
CA ILE A 115 11.39 6.88 19.36
C ILE A 115 9.91 7.19 19.09
N ALA A 116 9.02 6.87 20.02
CA ALA A 116 7.59 7.16 19.95
C ALA A 116 6.95 7.11 21.35
N GLU A 117 5.78 7.74 21.53
CA GLU A 117 5.07 7.77 22.81
C GLU A 117 3.55 7.70 22.62
N PHE A 118 2.89 6.83 23.38
CA PHE A 118 1.46 6.89 23.63
C PHE A 118 1.19 7.86 24.78
N VAL A 119 0.89 9.12 24.45
CA VAL A 119 0.67 10.20 25.43
C VAL A 119 -0.56 9.96 26.34
N SER A 120 -1.51 9.17 25.84
CA SER A 120 -2.67 8.68 26.58
C SER A 120 -3.15 7.38 25.94
N LEU A 121 -3.77 6.51 26.73
CA LEU A 121 -4.41 5.30 26.25
C LEU A 121 -5.92 5.35 26.43
N ASP A 122 -6.65 4.85 25.46
CA ASP A 122 -8.04 4.49 25.61
C ASP A 122 -8.19 3.00 25.90
N SER A 123 -8.85 2.67 27.00
CA SER A 123 -9.04 1.29 27.45
C SER A 123 -10.03 0.52 26.57
N ASN A 124 -9.75 -0.75 26.29
CA ASN A 124 -10.56 -1.68 25.50
C ASN A 124 -10.83 -1.21 24.06
N GLN A 125 -9.84 -0.58 23.42
CA GLN A 125 -9.84 -0.30 21.99
C GLN A 125 -8.42 -0.21 21.43
N TYR A 126 -8.26 -0.22 20.11
CA TYR A 126 -6.95 -0.04 19.49
C TYR A 126 -6.42 1.37 19.71
N ASN A 127 -5.18 1.44 20.17
CA ASN A 127 -4.36 2.62 20.29
C ASN A 127 -3.20 2.48 19.30
N LYS A 128 -2.82 3.57 18.64
CA LYS A 128 -1.77 3.55 17.60
C LYS A 128 -0.72 4.63 17.87
N VAL A 129 0.55 4.29 17.69
CA VAL A 129 1.64 5.26 17.65
C VAL A 129 2.58 4.98 16.47
N TYR A 130 2.92 6.01 15.71
CA TYR A 130 3.88 5.90 14.61
C TYR A 130 5.33 6.00 15.11
N LEU A 131 6.23 5.22 14.49
CA LEU A 131 7.65 5.18 14.82
C LEU A 131 8.44 6.35 14.19
N THR A 132 7.89 7.57 14.26
CA THR A 132 8.36 8.71 13.44
C THR A 132 9.82 9.10 13.66
N ASN A 133 10.38 8.80 14.83
CA ASN A 133 11.78 9.09 15.15
C ASN A 133 12.72 7.88 14.94
N LEU A 134 12.23 6.74 14.46
CA LEU A 134 13.07 5.58 14.14
C LEU A 134 13.99 5.91 12.96
N VAL A 135 15.28 5.69 13.13
CA VAL A 135 16.29 5.90 12.08
C VAL A 135 16.74 4.54 11.54
N GLY A 136 16.39 4.25 10.29
CA GLY A 136 16.72 2.98 9.65
C GLY A 136 15.60 1.95 9.77
N GLU A 137 15.97 0.68 9.99
CA GLU A 137 15.04 -0.45 10.03
C GLU A 137 15.30 -1.32 11.26
N GLN A 138 14.26 -1.64 12.03
CA GLN A 138 14.32 -2.49 13.23
C GLN A 138 13.10 -3.39 13.35
N ASP A 139 13.26 -4.59 13.88
CA ASP A 139 12.16 -5.53 14.11
C ASP A 139 11.82 -5.71 15.60
N THR A 140 12.63 -5.21 16.53
CA THR A 140 12.46 -5.45 17.97
C THR A 140 12.41 -4.15 18.75
N PHE A 141 11.38 -4.00 19.59
CA PHE A 141 11.08 -2.77 20.32
C PHE A 141 10.74 -3.05 21.79
N ASP A 142 11.07 -2.11 22.67
CA ASP A 142 10.68 -2.12 24.07
C ASP A 142 9.58 -1.08 24.33
N LEU A 143 8.46 -1.53 24.89
CA LEU A 143 7.31 -0.71 25.25
C LEU A 143 7.29 -0.53 26.77
N LYS A 144 7.72 0.62 27.27
CA LYS A 144 7.79 0.91 28.71
C LYS A 144 6.49 1.51 29.20
N ILE A 145 5.92 0.96 30.27
CA ILE A 145 4.70 1.49 30.88
C ILE A 145 5.07 2.57 31.90
N MET A 146 4.34 3.69 31.87
CA MET A 146 4.55 4.84 32.76
C MET A 146 3.22 5.30 33.37
N GLU A 147 3.23 5.80 34.60
CA GLU A 147 2.10 6.44 35.30
C GLU A 147 0.85 5.54 35.50
N GLY A 148 1.01 4.22 35.50
CA GLY A 148 -0.10 3.29 35.71
C GLY A 148 0.25 1.84 35.41
N SER A 149 -0.77 1.03 35.14
CA SER A 149 -0.60 -0.35 34.69
C SER A 149 -1.62 -0.75 33.63
N VAL A 150 -1.20 -1.62 32.71
CA VAL A 150 -1.99 -2.06 31.57
C VAL A 150 -1.87 -3.56 31.34
N GLU A 151 -2.91 -4.15 30.77
CA GLU A 151 -2.88 -5.49 30.16
C GLU A 151 -3.07 -5.33 28.65
N PHE A 152 -2.54 -6.25 27.84
CA PHE A 152 -2.67 -6.25 26.39
C PHE A 152 -3.41 -7.51 25.90
N ASP A 153 -4.29 -7.34 24.92
CA ASP A 153 -4.97 -8.45 24.20
C ASP A 153 -4.41 -8.59 22.78
N HIS A 154 -3.84 -7.53 22.21
CA HIS A 154 -3.27 -7.59 20.87
C HIS A 154 -2.20 -6.53 20.64
N ILE A 155 -1.09 -6.90 20.01
CA ILE A 155 -0.04 -5.99 19.54
C ILE A 155 0.32 -6.33 18.08
N ILE A 156 0.20 -5.34 17.19
CA ILE A 156 0.44 -5.48 15.74
C ILE A 156 0.97 -4.19 15.12
N ASP A 157 1.49 -4.29 13.89
CA ASP A 157 1.66 -3.15 12.99
C ASP A 157 0.77 -3.36 11.76
N PRO A 158 -0.44 -2.77 11.73
CA PRO A 158 -1.27 -2.80 10.53
C PRO A 158 -0.64 -1.89 9.45
N GLU A 159 0.03 -2.47 8.46
CA GLU A 159 0.52 -1.72 7.30
C GLU A 159 -0.69 -1.04 6.62
N PRO A 160 -0.55 0.20 6.17
CA PRO A 160 -1.53 0.84 5.30
C PRO A 160 -1.90 -0.11 4.16
N VAL A 161 -3.19 -0.24 3.85
CA VAL A 161 -3.61 -1.08 2.71
C VAL A 161 -3.13 -0.39 1.44
N CYS A 162 -2.02 -0.89 0.89
CA CYS A 162 -1.40 -0.37 -0.32
C CYS A 162 -1.74 -1.27 -1.51
N VAL A 163 -2.49 -0.74 -2.47
CA VAL A 163 -2.81 -1.44 -3.74
C VAL A 163 -2.13 -0.69 -4.88
N ALA A 164 -1.20 -1.36 -5.57
CA ALA A 164 -0.44 -0.81 -6.70
C ALA A 164 0.22 0.55 -6.38
N GLY A 165 0.82 0.67 -5.20
CA GLY A 165 1.51 1.88 -4.73
C GLY A 165 0.58 2.98 -4.17
N THR A 166 -0.75 2.81 -4.23
CA THR A 166 -1.70 3.71 -3.55
C THR A 166 -2.05 3.15 -2.18
N CYS A 167 -1.74 3.89 -1.13
CA CYS A 167 -2.00 3.51 0.25
C CYS A 167 -3.14 4.33 0.84
N THR A 168 -4.00 3.70 1.64
CA THR A 168 -5.14 4.35 2.29
C THR A 168 -5.12 4.08 3.79
N VAL A 169 -5.34 5.14 4.58
CA VAL A 169 -5.48 5.08 6.05
C VAL A 169 -6.81 5.73 6.44
N THR A 170 -7.57 5.06 7.30
CA THR A 170 -8.88 5.54 7.77
C THR A 170 -8.85 5.75 9.28
N PHE A 171 -9.34 6.89 9.74
CA PHE A 171 -9.43 7.29 11.13
C PHE A 171 -10.90 7.47 11.51
N THR A 172 -11.33 6.80 12.58
CA THR A 172 -12.71 6.86 13.12
C THR A 172 -12.78 7.28 14.59
N SER A 173 -11.64 7.54 15.22
CA SER A 173 -11.50 8.06 16.59
C SER A 173 -10.66 9.34 16.61
N THR A 174 -10.80 10.14 17.67
CA THR A 174 -10.23 11.50 17.73
C THR A 174 -8.79 11.53 18.25
N ASN A 175 -8.09 12.67 18.02
CA ASN A 175 -6.77 13.01 18.55
C ASN A 175 -5.67 12.00 18.21
N LEU A 176 -5.62 11.58 16.95
CA LEU A 176 -4.59 10.67 16.46
C LEU A 176 -3.46 11.48 15.83
N SER A 177 -2.22 11.05 16.06
CA SER A 177 -1.08 11.53 15.27
C SER A 177 -0.85 10.58 14.10
N TRP A 178 -0.57 11.13 12.92
CA TRP A 178 -0.19 10.37 11.74
C TRP A 178 1.14 10.85 11.19
N GLY A 179 2.14 9.98 11.15
CA GLY A 179 3.43 10.26 10.52
C GLY A 179 3.33 10.16 9.00
N VAL A 180 3.73 11.21 8.29
CA VAL A 180 3.84 11.20 6.83
C VAL A 180 4.95 10.21 6.43
N PRO A 181 4.67 9.17 5.62
CA PRO A 181 5.67 8.19 5.25
C PRO A 181 6.86 8.78 4.48
N ALA A 182 7.99 8.06 4.51
CA ALA A 182 9.19 8.44 3.78
C ALA A 182 8.90 8.66 2.29
N GLY A 183 9.41 9.76 1.74
CA GLY A 183 9.27 10.16 0.34
C GLY A 183 7.86 10.64 -0.08
N VAL A 184 6.85 10.60 0.80
CA VAL A 184 5.52 11.15 0.53
C VAL A 184 5.54 12.67 0.69
N THR A 185 5.27 13.39 -0.39
CA THR A 185 5.26 14.88 -0.41
C THR A 185 3.87 15.46 -0.68
N THR A 186 2.91 14.61 -1.04
CA THR A 186 1.52 15.02 -1.30
C THR A 186 0.57 13.91 -0.89
N ILE A 187 -0.54 14.29 -0.25
CA ILE A 187 -1.63 13.39 0.12
C ILE A 187 -2.97 13.90 -0.41
N THR A 188 -3.94 13.00 -0.55
CA THR A 188 -5.37 13.31 -0.62
C THR A 188 -5.99 13.13 0.75
N GLY A 189 -6.70 14.14 1.24
CA GLY A 189 -7.46 14.07 2.48
C GLY A 189 -8.96 14.09 2.22
N LEU A 190 -9.71 13.30 2.97
CA LEU A 190 -11.17 13.35 3.09
C LEU A 190 -11.51 13.48 4.56
N ALA A 191 -12.41 14.40 4.90
CA ALA A 191 -12.91 14.60 6.27
C ALA A 191 -14.44 14.68 6.26
N VAL A 192 -15.08 13.99 7.19
CA VAL A 192 -16.51 14.03 7.46
C VAL A 192 -16.71 14.48 8.90
N GLY A 193 -17.40 15.59 9.15
CA GLY A 193 -17.72 16.04 10.51
C GLY A 193 -18.74 15.13 11.20
N GLY A 194 -18.77 15.13 12.53
CA GLY A 194 -19.79 14.42 13.29
C GLY A 194 -21.17 15.06 13.12
N GLY A 195 -22.23 14.27 13.10
CA GLY A 195 -23.61 14.77 13.08
C GLY A 195 -24.04 15.32 14.45
N GLY A 196 -24.96 16.28 14.48
CA GLY A 196 -25.53 16.80 15.72
C GLY A 196 -26.52 15.84 16.37
N GLY A 197 -26.67 15.90 17.70
CA GLY A 197 -27.66 15.12 18.42
C GLY A 197 -29.08 15.66 18.23
N GLY A 198 -30.10 14.82 18.41
CA GLY A 198 -31.50 15.23 18.48
C GLY A 198 -31.87 15.82 19.84
N CYS A 199 -32.77 16.79 19.85
CA CYS A 199 -33.28 17.38 21.09
C CYS A 199 -34.28 16.45 21.76
N ARG A 200 -34.13 16.27 23.08
CA ARG A 200 -35.11 15.60 23.92
C ARG A 200 -36.08 16.64 24.50
N SER A 201 -37.38 16.51 24.23
CA SER A 201 -38.40 17.42 24.74
C SER A 201 -39.59 16.68 25.35
N THR A 202 -40.28 17.34 26.27
CA THR A 202 -41.61 16.93 26.75
C THR A 202 -42.73 17.40 25.83
N SER A 203 -42.41 18.02 24.69
CA SER A 203 -43.40 18.55 23.74
C SER A 203 -43.05 18.24 22.28
N ALA A 204 -41.90 18.72 21.79
CA ALA A 204 -41.40 18.40 20.47
C ALA A 204 -39.93 18.78 20.34
N GLY A 205 -39.07 17.78 20.18
CA GLY A 205 -37.66 17.94 19.92
C GLY A 205 -37.35 17.98 18.43
N GLY A 206 -36.56 18.96 18.00
CA GLY A 206 -35.99 19.00 16.65
C GLY A 206 -34.84 18.01 16.47
N GLY A 207 -34.59 17.62 15.22
CA GLY A 207 -33.47 16.76 14.83
C GLY A 207 -32.15 17.52 14.78
N GLY A 208 -31.04 16.81 14.94
CA GLY A 208 -29.69 17.36 14.74
C GLY A 208 -29.34 17.46 13.25
N ALA A 209 -28.46 18.40 12.90
CA ALA A 209 -27.96 18.55 11.53
C ALA A 209 -26.94 17.46 11.18
N GLY A 210 -26.76 17.21 9.88
CA GLY A 210 -25.67 16.36 9.38
C GLY A 210 -24.32 17.07 9.44
N GLY A 211 -23.23 16.31 9.48
CA GLY A 211 -21.86 16.81 9.33
C GLY A 211 -21.52 17.10 7.87
N ASP A 212 -20.58 18.02 7.66
CA ASP A 212 -20.02 18.32 6.34
C ASP A 212 -19.09 17.20 5.86
N LEU A 213 -18.89 17.13 4.54
CA LEU A 213 -17.82 16.37 3.91
C LEU A 213 -16.91 17.31 3.14
N ARG A 214 -15.59 17.20 3.32
CA ARG A 214 -14.58 17.92 2.52
C ARG A 214 -13.51 16.96 2.03
N ILE A 215 -13.12 17.14 0.77
CA ILE A 215 -12.04 16.38 0.13
C ILE A 215 -11.06 17.37 -0.48
N LYS A 216 -9.77 17.14 -0.31
CA LYS A 216 -8.71 17.89 -0.99
C LYS A 216 -7.69 16.92 -1.55
N THR A 217 -7.55 16.91 -2.88
CA THR A 217 -6.74 15.91 -3.61
C THR A 217 -5.25 16.23 -3.67
N SER A 218 -4.83 17.40 -3.19
CA SER A 218 -3.44 17.84 -3.21
C SER A 218 -3.12 18.66 -1.95
N ILE A 219 -2.80 17.95 -0.87
CA ILE A 219 -2.27 18.52 0.36
C ILE A 219 -0.76 18.30 0.36
N GLY A 220 0.02 19.37 0.30
CA GLY A 220 1.48 19.29 0.44
C GLY A 220 1.89 18.92 1.86
N VAL A 221 2.78 17.94 1.97
CA VAL A 221 3.29 17.42 3.26
C VAL A 221 4.81 17.22 3.16
N THR A 222 5.48 17.11 4.29
CA THR A 222 6.91 16.78 4.36
C THR A 222 7.10 15.34 4.84
N PRO A 223 7.93 14.51 4.19
CA PRO A 223 8.25 13.18 4.71
C PRO A 223 8.71 13.21 6.17
N GLY A 224 8.20 12.30 7.01
CA GLY A 224 8.49 12.23 8.45
C GLY A 224 7.76 13.25 9.31
N GLN A 225 7.03 14.20 8.73
CA GLN A 225 6.22 15.15 9.50
C GLN A 225 5.05 14.43 10.19
N SER A 226 4.80 14.72 11.47
CA SER A 226 3.55 14.33 12.13
C SER A 226 2.41 15.30 11.80
N LEU A 227 1.28 14.76 11.34
CA LEU A 227 0.02 15.47 11.20
C LEU A 227 -0.92 15.09 12.33
N VAL A 228 -1.68 16.06 12.83
CA VAL A 228 -2.73 15.83 13.82
C VAL A 228 -4.04 15.58 13.10
N ILE A 229 -4.66 14.46 13.44
CA ILE A 229 -5.93 14.00 12.89
C ILE A 229 -6.98 14.09 13.99
N MET A 230 -8.02 14.87 13.73
CA MET A 230 -9.21 14.90 14.57
C MET A 230 -10.40 14.33 13.83
N VAL A 231 -11.13 13.46 14.52
CA VAL A 231 -12.40 12.90 14.05
C VAL A 231 -13.51 13.45 14.93
N GLY A 232 -14.43 14.15 14.30
CA GLY A 232 -15.57 14.76 14.96
C GLY A 232 -16.48 13.72 15.58
N THR A 233 -16.67 13.78 16.89
CA THR A 233 -17.63 12.93 17.59
C THR A 233 -19.06 13.32 17.23
N GLY A 234 -19.96 12.34 17.24
CA GLY A 234 -21.39 12.58 17.14
C GLY A 234 -21.90 13.36 18.35
N GLY A 235 -22.78 14.33 18.10
CA GLY A 235 -23.43 15.09 19.14
C GLY A 235 -24.36 14.21 19.98
N ALA A 236 -24.20 14.24 21.30
CA ALA A 236 -25.10 13.54 22.21
C ALA A 236 -26.51 14.16 22.22
N ALA A 237 -27.53 13.31 22.27
CA ALA A 237 -28.89 13.75 22.56
C ALA A 237 -28.96 14.38 23.96
N ALA A 238 -29.71 15.46 24.11
CA ALA A 238 -29.90 16.10 25.41
C ALA A 238 -31.25 16.81 25.48
N ALA A 239 -31.73 17.06 26.70
CA ALA A 239 -32.96 17.80 26.93
C ALA A 239 -32.79 19.26 26.52
N THR A 240 -33.83 19.83 25.88
CA THR A 240 -33.98 21.24 25.44
C THR A 240 -32.97 21.75 24.39
N SER A 241 -31.71 21.34 24.46
CA SER A 241 -30.66 21.62 23.47
C SER A 241 -29.67 20.47 23.38
N ALA A 242 -29.67 19.77 22.25
CA ALA A 242 -28.73 18.68 22.00
C ALA A 242 -27.30 19.19 21.79
N ARG A 243 -26.31 18.30 21.95
CA ARG A 243 -24.92 18.67 21.64
C ARG A 243 -24.72 18.68 20.13
N SER A 244 -23.97 19.66 19.65
CA SER A 244 -23.46 19.65 18.28
C SER A 244 -22.42 18.56 18.09
N GLY A 245 -22.30 18.06 16.87
CA GLY A 245 -21.20 17.19 16.46
C GLY A 245 -19.88 17.96 16.39
N GLY A 246 -18.79 17.23 16.57
CA GLY A 246 -17.43 17.72 16.42
C GLY A 246 -17.04 17.90 14.95
N TYR A 247 -16.06 18.75 14.70
CA TYR A 247 -15.41 18.84 13.39
C TYR A 247 -14.40 17.71 13.19
N SER A 248 -14.15 17.33 11.94
CA SER A 248 -13.05 16.45 11.56
C SER A 248 -12.00 17.24 10.79
N SER A 249 -10.73 17.02 11.06
CA SER A 249 -9.66 17.81 10.43
C SER A 249 -8.34 17.07 10.29
N ILE A 250 -7.57 17.52 9.30
CA ILE A 250 -6.14 17.24 9.12
C ILE A 250 -5.39 18.55 9.36
N SER A 251 -4.45 18.58 10.29
CA SER A 251 -3.69 19.79 10.65
C SER A 251 -2.22 19.51 10.93
N ASN A 252 -1.40 20.56 10.82
CA ASN A 252 0.03 20.51 11.18
C ASN A 252 0.26 20.53 12.71
N ASN A 253 -0.77 20.85 13.50
CA ASN A 253 -0.69 21.01 14.95
C ASN A 253 -2.09 20.81 15.56
N SER A 254 -2.16 20.45 16.83
CA SER A 254 -3.38 20.29 17.62
C SER A 254 -4.19 21.58 17.77
N VAL A 255 -3.55 22.74 17.63
CA VAL A 255 -4.26 24.03 17.59
C VAL A 255 -4.88 24.23 16.21
N ILE A 256 -6.20 24.23 16.12
CA ILE A 256 -6.94 24.44 14.87
C ILE A 256 -7.19 25.92 14.60
N ASN A 257 -6.59 26.42 13.53
CA ASN A 257 -6.81 27.76 13.00
C ASN A 257 -6.50 27.79 11.49
N ALA A 258 -6.64 28.97 10.87
CA ALA A 258 -6.48 29.13 9.43
C ALA A 258 -5.08 28.79 8.88
N THR A 259 -4.02 28.82 9.69
CA THR A 259 -2.64 28.55 9.24
C THR A 259 -2.18 27.12 9.54
N THR A 260 -2.80 26.44 10.51
CA THR A 260 -2.46 25.07 10.89
C THR A 260 -3.35 24.02 10.23
N THR A 261 -4.56 24.40 9.80
CA THR A 261 -5.57 23.49 9.24
C THR A 261 -5.34 23.26 7.76
N LEU A 262 -5.12 22.00 7.36
CA LEU A 262 -4.93 21.61 5.96
C LEU A 262 -6.25 21.26 5.28
N LEU A 263 -7.16 20.65 6.04
CA LEU A 263 -8.51 20.27 5.64
C LEU A 263 -9.40 20.18 6.89
N LEU A 264 -10.62 20.71 6.84
CA LEU A 264 -11.60 20.63 7.92
C LEU A 264 -13.02 20.50 7.38
N ALA A 265 -13.77 19.57 7.95
CA ALA A 265 -15.20 19.43 7.77
C ALA A 265 -15.91 19.74 9.11
N ALA A 266 -16.82 20.71 9.08
CA ALA A 266 -17.62 21.12 10.22
C ALA A 266 -18.58 20.00 10.68
N GLY A 267 -18.89 19.98 11.97
CA GLY A 267 -19.91 19.10 12.51
C GLY A 267 -21.33 19.64 12.26
N GLY A 268 -22.34 18.83 12.53
CA GLY A 268 -23.74 19.25 12.55
C GLY A 268 -24.11 19.92 13.88
N GLY A 269 -24.95 20.95 13.86
CA GLY A 269 -25.50 21.54 15.09
C GLY A 269 -26.52 20.62 15.77
N GLY A 270 -26.60 20.73 17.09
CA GLY A 270 -27.59 20.00 17.88
C GLY A 270 -29.02 20.49 17.61
N GLY A 271 -29.97 19.57 17.66
CA GLY A 271 -31.40 19.88 17.61
C GLY A 271 -31.84 20.80 18.74
N THR A 272 -32.89 21.57 18.47
CA THR A 272 -33.57 22.44 19.44
C THR A 272 -35.08 22.25 19.35
N GLU A 273 -35.85 22.79 20.28
CA GLU A 273 -37.32 22.61 20.31
C GLU A 273 -38.10 23.48 19.30
N ALA A 274 -37.49 24.53 18.74
CA ALA A 274 -38.23 25.55 17.98
C ALA A 274 -37.46 26.14 16.78
N ALA A 275 -36.37 25.51 16.35
CA ALA A 275 -35.62 25.90 15.15
C ALA A 275 -34.95 24.70 14.47
N ASN A 276 -34.73 24.84 13.16
CA ASN A 276 -33.87 23.92 12.41
C ASN A 276 -32.45 23.96 12.99
N ALA A 277 -31.82 22.79 13.09
CA ALA A 277 -30.41 22.71 13.42
C ALA A 277 -29.57 22.98 12.17
N THR A 278 -28.62 23.90 12.25
CA THR A 278 -27.65 24.19 11.17
C THR A 278 -26.28 23.64 11.53
N ASN A 279 -25.31 23.72 10.60
CA ASN A 279 -23.93 23.29 10.86
C ASN A 279 -23.28 23.97 12.08
N ASN A 280 -22.37 23.25 12.73
CA ASN A 280 -21.54 23.70 13.84
C ASN A 280 -20.09 23.93 13.37
N GLY A 281 -19.78 25.19 13.08
CA GLY A 281 -18.45 25.63 12.63
C GLY A 281 -18.37 25.89 11.12
N THR A 282 -17.17 26.18 10.65
CA THR A 282 -16.90 26.58 9.26
C THR A 282 -15.91 25.63 8.61
N SER A 283 -16.37 24.86 7.63
CA SER A 283 -15.53 23.95 6.84
C SER A 283 -14.54 24.69 5.94
N THR A 284 -13.50 23.98 5.49
CA THR A 284 -12.65 24.45 4.41
C THR A 284 -13.51 24.86 3.20
N PRO A 285 -13.33 26.06 2.62
CA PRO A 285 -14.11 26.51 1.47
C PRO A 285 -13.95 25.60 0.26
N LEU A 286 -14.99 25.50 -0.57
CA LEU A 286 -14.98 24.75 -1.83
C LEU A 286 -14.24 25.53 -2.94
N ASN A 287 -12.94 25.71 -2.76
CA ASN A 287 -12.04 26.35 -3.73
C ASN A 287 -10.65 25.69 -3.70
N GLY A 288 -9.78 26.03 -4.65
CA GLY A 288 -8.38 25.56 -4.62
C GLY A 288 -8.21 24.03 -4.63
N GLY A 289 -9.07 23.31 -5.37
CA GLY A 289 -9.03 21.84 -5.46
C GLY A 289 -9.76 21.11 -4.32
N VAL A 290 -10.54 21.83 -3.50
CA VAL A 290 -11.41 21.24 -2.48
C VAL A 290 -12.79 20.94 -3.06
N THR A 291 -13.28 19.70 -2.87
CA THR A 291 -14.65 19.26 -3.18
C THR A 291 -15.37 18.81 -1.91
N GLY A 292 -16.62 18.39 -2.05
CA GLY A 292 -17.46 17.94 -0.94
C GLY A 292 -18.78 18.68 -0.87
N GLY A 293 -19.45 18.55 0.27
CA GLY A 293 -20.81 19.01 0.46
C GLY A 293 -21.12 19.37 1.90
N THR A 294 -22.13 20.20 2.10
CA THR A 294 -22.59 20.55 3.45
C THR A 294 -23.55 19.50 3.98
N GLY A 295 -23.57 19.29 5.29
CA GLY A 295 -24.64 18.57 5.96
C GLY A 295 -26.03 19.17 5.66
N GLY A 296 -27.05 18.33 5.73
CA GLY A 296 -28.44 18.76 5.73
C GLY A 296 -28.83 19.32 7.09
N GLU A 297 -29.74 20.30 7.08
CA GLU A 297 -30.31 20.85 8.32
C GLU A 297 -31.12 19.79 9.05
N GLY A 298 -31.11 19.84 10.39
CA GLY A 298 -32.04 19.07 11.21
C GLY A 298 -33.42 19.74 11.22
N GLY A 299 -34.48 18.94 11.14
CA GLY A 299 -35.85 19.42 11.09
C GLY A 299 -36.32 20.00 12.41
N ASN A 300 -37.21 20.99 12.35
CA ASN A 300 -37.80 21.62 13.52
C ASN A 300 -38.88 20.74 14.18
N GLY A 301 -38.95 20.75 15.52
CA GLY A 301 -40.11 20.25 16.28
C GLY A 301 -41.20 21.32 16.40
N ALA A 302 -42.49 20.95 16.49
CA ALA A 302 -43.56 21.92 16.78
C ALA A 302 -44.49 21.46 17.89
N SER A 303 -45.13 22.45 18.53
CA SER A 303 -45.84 22.43 19.82
C SER A 303 -47.07 21.50 19.92
N ASN A 304 -47.27 20.58 18.99
CA ASN A 304 -48.43 19.71 18.84
C ASN A 304 -48.08 18.21 18.83
N SER A 305 -47.00 17.80 19.49
CA SER A 305 -46.54 16.40 19.59
C SER A 305 -45.91 15.84 18.30
N ASP A 306 -45.21 16.71 17.56
CA ASP A 306 -44.52 16.36 16.30
C ASP A 306 -43.02 16.65 16.43
N CYS A 307 -42.18 15.62 16.31
CA CYS A 307 -40.72 15.76 16.37
C CYS A 307 -40.11 16.05 14.98
N GLY A 308 -38.88 16.58 14.98
CA GLY A 308 -38.10 16.85 13.76
C GLY A 308 -37.15 15.71 13.39
N GLY A 309 -37.03 15.42 12.10
CA GLY A 309 -36.08 14.43 11.56
C GLY A 309 -34.63 14.94 11.55
N GLY A 310 -33.66 14.04 11.65
CA GLY A 310 -32.23 14.38 11.56
C GLY A 310 -31.80 14.75 10.14
N GLY A 311 -30.85 15.67 10.00
CA GLY A 311 -30.24 16.03 8.71
C GLY A 311 -29.21 14.99 8.25
N GLY A 312 -29.16 14.71 6.95
CA GLY A 312 -28.20 13.77 6.38
C GLY A 312 -26.80 14.37 6.17
N ALA A 313 -25.78 13.53 6.11
CA ALA A 313 -24.40 13.97 5.91
C ALA A 313 -24.14 14.56 4.51
N GLY A 314 -23.17 15.48 4.40
CA GLY A 314 -22.72 16.02 3.12
C GLY A 314 -22.14 14.96 2.18
N GLY A 315 -22.41 15.08 0.89
CA GLY A 315 -21.92 14.19 -0.17
C GLY A 315 -20.61 14.66 -0.81
N TRP A 316 -20.08 13.85 -1.73
CA TRP A 316 -18.79 14.10 -2.42
C TRP A 316 -18.80 15.37 -3.27
N TYR A 317 -19.96 15.76 -3.78
CA TYR A 317 -20.16 16.90 -4.68
C TYR A 317 -21.45 17.68 -4.40
N GLY A 318 -22.13 17.43 -3.28
CA GLY A 318 -23.42 18.07 -2.98
C GLY A 318 -23.90 17.87 -1.55
N ARG A 319 -25.02 18.52 -1.22
CA ARG A 319 -25.49 18.63 0.16
C ARG A 319 -26.21 17.37 0.62
N GLY A 320 -26.15 17.11 1.92
CA GLY A 320 -27.01 16.14 2.59
C GLY A 320 -28.48 16.56 2.56
N GLY A 321 -29.38 15.60 2.70
CA GLY A 321 -30.82 15.84 2.74
C GLY A 321 -31.23 16.49 4.06
N ALA A 322 -32.10 17.50 4.01
CA ALA A 322 -32.66 18.13 5.20
C ALA A 322 -33.67 17.20 5.89
N GLY A 323 -33.67 17.20 7.23
CA GLY A 323 -34.66 16.48 8.02
C GLY A 323 -36.07 17.04 7.85
N GLY A 324 -37.08 16.17 7.99
CA GLY A 324 -38.48 16.57 7.95
C GLY A 324 -38.85 17.47 9.13
N ASN A 325 -39.53 18.58 8.84
CA ASN A 325 -40.14 19.42 9.87
C ASN A 325 -41.44 18.78 10.39
N SER A 326 -41.85 19.17 11.59
CA SER A 326 -43.17 18.84 12.17
C SER A 326 -44.35 19.06 11.21
N GLY A 327 -45.42 18.26 11.36
CA GLY A 327 -46.64 18.34 10.56
C GLY A 327 -46.60 17.65 9.19
N ASP A 328 -46.23 16.37 9.14
CA ASP A 328 -46.34 15.46 7.97
C ASP A 328 -45.31 15.64 6.82
N ASN A 329 -44.07 16.04 7.13
CA ASN A 329 -43.02 16.17 6.11
C ASN A 329 -42.04 14.98 6.08
N ASN A 330 -41.84 14.43 4.88
CA ASN A 330 -40.71 13.53 4.62
C ASN A 330 -39.39 14.28 4.75
N GLY A 331 -38.33 13.57 5.11
CA GLY A 331 -36.97 14.07 4.89
C GLY A 331 -36.71 14.30 3.40
N ALA A 332 -35.78 15.18 3.08
CA ALA A 332 -35.35 15.42 1.71
C ALA A 332 -34.28 14.40 1.27
N ASP A 333 -34.24 14.10 -0.03
CA ASP A 333 -33.13 13.39 -0.64
C ASP A 333 -31.84 14.23 -0.61
N SER A 334 -30.68 13.57 -0.60
CA SER A 334 -29.41 14.27 -0.77
C SER A 334 -29.09 14.56 -2.24
N THR A 335 -28.09 15.40 -2.47
CA THR A 335 -27.63 15.78 -3.80
C THR A 335 -26.12 15.56 -3.96
N GLY A 336 -25.67 15.35 -5.19
CA GLY A 336 -24.24 15.40 -5.55
C GLY A 336 -23.38 14.24 -5.02
N GLY A 337 -23.88 13.00 -5.08
CA GLY A 337 -23.08 11.78 -4.96
C GLY A 337 -22.76 11.39 -3.52
N GLY A 338 -23.59 10.51 -2.94
CA GLY A 338 -23.26 9.79 -1.71
C GLY A 338 -23.65 10.48 -0.40
N GLY A 339 -24.27 11.67 -0.42
CA GLY A 339 -24.78 12.30 0.80
C GLY A 339 -25.93 11.50 1.42
N GLY A 340 -26.16 11.61 2.72
CA GLY A 340 -27.28 10.93 3.38
C GLY A 340 -28.60 11.67 3.20
N GLY A 341 -29.72 10.95 3.09
CA GLY A 341 -31.05 11.56 3.09
C GLY A 341 -31.42 12.08 4.48
N GLY A 342 -32.33 13.05 4.57
CA GLY A 342 -32.86 13.49 5.86
C GLY A 342 -33.81 12.47 6.46
N GLY A 343 -33.94 12.41 7.78
CA GLY A 343 -34.95 11.60 8.46
C GLY A 343 -36.35 12.20 8.34
N GLY A 344 -37.38 11.36 8.39
CA GLY A 344 -38.77 11.82 8.43
C GLY A 344 -39.17 12.39 9.79
N SER A 345 -40.17 13.29 9.81
CA SER A 345 -40.85 13.69 11.05
C SER A 345 -41.87 12.64 11.51
N GLY A 346 -42.22 12.66 12.79
CA GLY A 346 -43.10 11.68 13.42
C GLY A 346 -44.00 12.30 14.48
N THR A 347 -45.06 11.58 14.85
CA THR A 347 -46.14 12.06 15.74
C THR A 347 -46.52 11.00 16.78
N GLY A 348 -47.03 11.42 17.94
CA GLY A 348 -47.68 10.50 18.89
C GLY A 348 -46.74 9.76 19.85
N SER A 349 -45.91 10.50 20.58
CA SER A 349 -44.99 10.01 21.63
C SER A 349 -43.93 9.04 21.11
N ALA A 350 -43.28 9.38 19.99
CA ALA A 350 -42.26 8.55 19.37
C ALA A 350 -40.99 9.32 19.01
N VAL A 351 -39.98 8.57 18.56
CA VAL A 351 -38.68 9.10 18.13
C VAL A 351 -38.69 9.30 16.61
N CYS A 352 -38.16 10.44 16.16
CA CYS A 352 -38.08 10.78 14.75
C CYS A 352 -36.93 10.07 14.02
N GLY A 353 -36.97 10.08 12.69
CA GLY A 353 -35.96 9.42 11.87
C GLY A 353 -34.62 10.13 11.99
N GLY A 354 -33.53 9.37 12.11
CA GLY A 354 -32.18 9.91 11.96
C GLY A 354 -31.88 10.26 10.51
N GLY A 355 -30.94 11.17 10.29
CA GLY A 355 -30.39 11.44 8.96
C GLY A 355 -29.42 10.36 8.51
N GLY A 356 -29.35 10.08 7.22
CA GLY A 356 -28.41 9.14 6.63
C GLY A 356 -26.96 9.63 6.69
N GLY A 357 -26.02 8.70 6.63
CA GLY A 357 -24.58 8.96 6.53
C GLY A 357 -24.05 8.99 5.09
N VAL A 358 -22.75 9.22 4.97
CA VAL A 358 -21.99 9.22 3.70
C VAL A 358 -20.90 8.13 3.69
N GLY A 359 -20.65 7.54 2.52
CA GLY A 359 -19.53 6.63 2.27
C GLY A 359 -18.20 7.37 2.05
N ILE A 360 -17.11 6.80 2.57
CA ILE A 360 -15.77 7.44 2.62
C ILE A 360 -14.75 6.87 1.63
N VAL A 361 -15.12 5.85 0.86
CA VAL A 361 -14.22 5.16 -0.10
C VAL A 361 -14.36 5.71 -1.52
N ALA A 362 -15.60 5.95 -1.96
CA ALA A 362 -15.89 6.50 -3.28
C ALA A 362 -17.24 7.21 -3.27
N ALA A 363 -17.44 8.11 -4.23
CA ALA A 363 -18.75 8.67 -4.51
C ALA A 363 -19.71 7.56 -4.96
N GLY A 364 -20.99 7.69 -4.59
CA GLY A 364 -22.02 6.78 -5.08
C GLY A 364 -23.40 7.40 -5.05
N ASN A 365 -24.44 6.56 -5.00
CA ASN A 365 -25.83 7.02 -5.02
C ASN A 365 -26.15 7.93 -3.84
N ASN A 366 -27.01 8.92 -4.09
CA ASN A 366 -27.57 9.78 -3.06
C ASN A 366 -28.47 8.96 -2.12
N GLY A 367 -28.42 9.28 -0.84
CA GLY A 367 -29.39 8.83 0.14
C GLY A 367 -30.77 9.46 -0.09
N THR A 368 -31.80 8.64 0.06
CA THR A 368 -33.20 9.05 -0.03
C THR A 368 -33.70 9.55 1.32
N GLY A 369 -34.58 10.55 1.30
CA GLY A 369 -35.25 11.03 2.50
C GLY A 369 -36.12 9.95 3.16
N GLY A 370 -36.19 9.99 4.49
CA GLY A 370 -37.03 9.13 5.30
C GLY A 370 -38.50 9.54 5.19
N ALA A 371 -39.39 8.56 5.06
CA ALA A 371 -40.82 8.79 5.08
C ALA A 371 -41.29 9.24 6.47
N TYR A 372 -42.25 10.15 6.49
CA TYR A 372 -43.08 10.43 7.66
C TYR A 372 -43.73 9.15 8.21
N GLY A 373 -43.92 9.06 9.53
CA GLY A 373 -44.63 7.92 10.12
C GLY A 373 -45.23 8.18 11.50
N ALA A 374 -46.38 7.56 11.75
CA ALA A 374 -47.06 7.50 13.05
C ALA A 374 -47.22 6.02 13.48
N PRO A 375 -46.76 5.61 14.68
CA PRO A 375 -46.15 6.46 15.69
C PRO A 375 -44.69 6.83 15.36
N ALA A 376 -43.91 6.00 14.65
CA ALA A 376 -42.48 6.27 14.39
C ALA A 376 -42.17 6.59 12.93
N ALA A 377 -41.29 7.57 12.71
CA ALA A 377 -40.82 8.00 11.39
C ALA A 377 -39.65 7.14 10.87
N SER A 378 -39.48 7.07 9.56
CA SER A 378 -38.36 6.32 8.95
C SER A 378 -37.08 7.16 8.93
N PRO A 379 -35.90 6.55 9.19
CA PRO A 379 -34.63 7.22 8.94
C PRO A 379 -34.43 7.53 7.46
N GLY A 380 -33.62 8.56 7.17
CA GLY A 380 -33.08 8.77 5.84
C GLY A 380 -32.13 7.64 5.48
N THR A 381 -32.17 7.18 4.22
CA THR A 381 -31.19 6.18 3.77
C THR A 381 -29.83 6.85 3.59
N ASN A 382 -28.78 6.07 3.80
CA ASN A 382 -27.43 6.54 3.53
C ASN A 382 -27.19 6.68 2.03
N GLY A 383 -26.21 7.51 1.68
CA GLY A 383 -25.58 7.37 0.37
C GLY A 383 -24.77 6.08 0.26
N SER A 384 -24.42 5.68 -0.96
CA SER A 384 -23.78 4.38 -1.24
C SER A 384 -22.55 4.07 -0.37
N LEU A 385 -22.39 2.79 0.01
CA LEU A 385 -21.29 2.23 0.81
C LEU A 385 -21.14 2.76 2.26
N GLY A 386 -22.13 3.50 2.80
CA GLY A 386 -22.24 3.78 4.23
C GLY A 386 -23.14 2.77 4.98
N ASN A 387 -22.84 2.43 6.23
CA ASN A 387 -23.70 1.56 7.06
C ASN A 387 -24.98 2.28 7.49
N ASN A 388 -26.15 1.80 7.06
CA ASN A 388 -27.48 2.41 7.29
C ASN A 388 -27.62 2.96 8.73
N GLY A 389 -28.23 4.13 8.89
CA GLY A 389 -28.76 4.55 10.20
C GLY A 389 -29.70 3.47 10.73
N VAL A 390 -29.46 3.00 11.96
CA VAL A 390 -30.29 1.97 12.59
C VAL A 390 -31.38 2.68 13.40
N GLY A 391 -32.61 2.69 12.88
CA GLY A 391 -33.74 3.33 13.57
C GLY A 391 -33.63 4.85 13.59
N SER A 392 -33.53 5.46 14.77
CA SER A 392 -33.59 6.91 14.96
C SER A 392 -32.22 7.60 15.13
N ALA A 393 -31.13 6.82 15.18
CA ALA A 393 -29.77 7.32 15.28
C ALA A 393 -29.23 7.78 13.92
N GLY A 394 -28.30 8.74 13.93
CA GLY A 394 -27.63 9.20 12.71
C GLY A 394 -26.90 8.05 11.98
N GLY A 395 -26.94 8.04 10.65
CA GLY A 395 -26.22 7.09 9.82
C GLY A 395 -24.71 7.37 9.79
N LEU A 396 -23.91 6.30 9.80
CA LEU A 396 -22.46 6.42 9.65
C LEU A 396 -22.10 6.73 8.19
N TYR A 397 -21.25 7.73 7.89
CA TYR A 397 -20.64 8.72 8.80
C TYR A 397 -21.39 10.07 8.75
N GLY A 398 -21.43 10.79 9.88
CA GLY A 398 -21.89 12.19 9.95
C GLY A 398 -23.40 12.45 9.89
N GLY A 399 -24.28 11.44 9.92
CA GLY A 399 -25.73 11.66 9.98
C GLY A 399 -26.19 12.29 11.29
N GLY A 400 -27.17 13.21 11.25
CA GLY A 400 -27.76 13.83 12.43
C GLY A 400 -28.76 12.93 13.15
N GLY A 401 -28.87 13.05 14.47
CA GLY A 401 -29.82 12.28 15.28
C GLY A 401 -31.26 12.79 15.17
N GLY A 402 -32.24 11.89 15.23
CA GLY A 402 -33.66 12.27 15.28
C GLY A 402 -34.05 12.87 16.63
N GLY A 403 -34.95 13.87 16.61
CA GLY A 403 -35.58 14.40 17.82
C GLY A 403 -36.60 13.42 18.41
N ASP A 404 -37.27 13.82 19.49
CA ASP A 404 -38.34 13.04 20.09
C ASP A 404 -39.59 13.84 20.44
N ASP A 405 -40.65 13.12 20.74
CA ASP A 405 -41.85 13.63 21.37
C ASP A 405 -42.06 12.94 22.74
N ASN A 406 -42.60 13.68 23.71
CA ASN A 406 -42.98 13.20 25.04
C ASN A 406 -41.91 12.37 25.76
N ASN A 407 -40.65 12.77 25.65
CA ASN A 407 -39.51 12.15 26.32
C ASN A 407 -39.30 10.67 25.92
N ALA A 408 -39.71 10.30 24.70
CA ALA A 408 -39.55 8.97 24.10
C ALA A 408 -38.07 8.60 23.83
N GLY A 409 -37.16 9.57 23.85
CA GLY A 409 -35.71 9.35 23.79
C GLY A 409 -35.11 9.76 22.45
N ALA A 410 -34.72 11.03 22.33
CA ALA A 410 -33.96 11.55 21.20
C ALA A 410 -32.61 10.83 21.04
N GLN A 411 -32.06 10.83 19.82
CA GLN A 411 -30.88 10.04 19.49
C GLN A 411 -29.65 10.88 19.18
N ALA A 412 -28.48 10.27 19.38
CA ALA A 412 -27.21 10.90 19.06
C ALA A 412 -26.98 10.98 17.54
N GLY A 413 -26.22 11.99 17.12
CA GLY A 413 -25.65 12.03 15.80
C GLY A 413 -24.52 11.00 15.64
N ALA A 414 -24.18 10.68 14.40
CA ALA A 414 -23.11 9.75 14.09
C ALA A 414 -21.73 10.42 14.17
N ASN A 415 -20.71 9.63 14.49
CA ASN A 415 -19.33 10.08 14.38
C ASN A 415 -18.95 10.40 12.92
N GLY A 416 -18.01 11.31 12.78
CA GLY A 416 -17.32 11.62 11.53
C GLY A 416 -16.25 10.59 11.18
N ALA A 417 -15.43 10.91 10.19
CA ALA A 417 -14.27 10.13 9.79
C ALA A 417 -13.22 11.01 9.10
N VAL A 418 -11.97 10.56 9.08
CA VAL A 418 -10.92 11.10 8.21
C VAL A 418 -10.31 9.97 7.40
N VAL A 419 -10.09 10.18 6.11
CA VAL A 419 -9.36 9.25 5.24
C VAL A 419 -8.20 9.98 4.61
N ILE A 420 -7.02 9.38 4.66
CA ILE A 420 -5.82 9.85 3.96
C ILE A 420 -5.45 8.82 2.91
N THR A 421 -5.22 9.28 1.68
CA THR A 421 -4.71 8.46 0.58
C THR A 421 -3.45 9.08 0.02
N TYR A 422 -2.43 8.27 -0.25
CA TYR A 422 -1.15 8.74 -0.79
C TYR A 422 -0.51 7.70 -1.70
N LEU A 423 0.41 8.14 -2.56
CA LEU A 423 1.24 7.25 -3.35
C LEU A 423 2.53 6.99 -2.57
N GLN A 424 2.79 5.72 -2.23
CA GLN A 424 4.07 5.33 -1.66
C GLN A 424 5.12 5.33 -2.79
N PRO A 425 6.21 6.11 -2.66
CA PRO A 425 7.30 6.05 -3.62
C PRO A 425 7.94 4.66 -3.57
N ASP A 426 8.05 4.01 -4.71
CA ASP A 426 8.83 2.78 -4.82
C ASP A 426 10.30 3.15 -5.10
N SER A 427 11.17 2.83 -4.15
CA SER A 427 12.62 3.02 -4.27
C SER A 427 13.36 1.72 -4.56
N ILE A 428 12.63 0.61 -4.74
CA ILE A 428 13.22 -0.71 -4.93
C ILE A 428 13.46 -0.93 -6.42
N TYR A 429 14.72 -0.78 -6.82
CA TYR A 429 15.19 -1.07 -8.17
C TYR A 429 16.00 -2.36 -8.19
N PRO A 430 15.91 -3.18 -9.25
CA PRO A 430 16.79 -4.31 -9.43
C PRO A 430 18.25 -3.87 -9.46
N THR A 431 19.12 -4.64 -8.82
CA THR A 431 20.56 -4.39 -8.87
C THR A 431 21.28 -5.57 -9.50
N PHE A 432 22.26 -5.27 -10.34
CA PHE A 432 22.88 -6.25 -11.23
C PHE A 432 24.36 -6.43 -10.85
N SER A 433 24.76 -7.68 -10.61
CA SER A 433 26.12 -8.06 -10.24
C SER A 433 26.46 -9.48 -10.73
N GLY A 434 27.67 -9.96 -10.45
CA GLY A 434 28.03 -11.36 -10.70
C GLY A 434 27.92 -11.80 -12.18
N TYR A 435 28.16 -10.87 -13.11
CA TYR A 435 28.08 -11.13 -14.55
C TYR A 435 29.08 -12.21 -14.98
N TRP A 436 28.63 -13.13 -15.82
CA TRP A 436 29.47 -14.14 -16.46
C TRP A 436 28.94 -14.44 -17.86
N ASP A 437 29.85 -14.59 -18.82
CA ASP A 437 29.54 -15.04 -20.17
C ASP A 437 30.66 -15.93 -20.73
N ASN A 438 30.39 -16.65 -21.82
CA ASN A 438 31.39 -17.39 -22.59
C ASN A 438 31.93 -16.57 -23.78
N ASN A 439 32.18 -15.27 -23.56
CA ASN A 439 32.62 -14.37 -24.62
C ASN A 439 33.91 -14.85 -25.33
N ALA A 440 33.98 -14.67 -26.64
CA ALA A 440 35.11 -15.02 -27.51
C ALA A 440 35.50 -16.50 -27.55
N THR A 441 34.67 -17.41 -27.03
CA THR A 441 34.91 -18.86 -27.11
C THR A 441 34.30 -19.51 -28.36
N LEU A 442 33.36 -18.84 -29.02
CA LEU A 442 32.64 -19.36 -30.20
C LEU A 442 33.33 -18.97 -31.51
N VAL A 443 33.19 -19.80 -32.55
CA VAL A 443 33.69 -19.56 -33.92
C VAL A 443 32.57 -19.78 -34.92
N ASP A 444 32.35 -18.83 -35.83
CA ASP A 444 31.33 -18.73 -36.88
C ASP A 444 29.87 -18.72 -36.39
N SER A 445 29.49 -19.62 -35.50
CA SER A 445 28.19 -19.64 -34.82
C SER A 445 28.23 -20.51 -33.56
N GLY A 446 27.31 -20.28 -32.63
CA GLY A 446 27.16 -21.14 -31.45
C GLY A 446 26.19 -20.57 -30.41
N ILE A 447 26.08 -21.28 -29.28
CA ILE A 447 25.23 -20.88 -28.16
C ILE A 447 26.05 -19.97 -27.23
N ALA A 448 25.71 -18.69 -27.24
CA ALA A 448 26.17 -17.71 -26.26
C ALA A 448 25.42 -17.91 -24.95
N LEU A 449 26.16 -17.98 -23.85
CA LEU A 449 25.65 -18.18 -22.49
C LEU A 449 25.91 -16.92 -21.68
N PHE A 450 24.90 -16.45 -20.98
CA PHE A 450 24.97 -15.27 -20.12
C PHE A 450 24.36 -15.59 -18.76
N ASN A 451 25.03 -15.18 -17.69
CA ASN A 451 24.56 -15.26 -16.31
C ASN A 451 24.71 -13.91 -15.61
N ALA A 452 23.76 -13.56 -14.75
CA ALA A 452 23.86 -12.43 -13.83
C ALA A 452 23.16 -12.73 -12.51
N THR A 453 23.65 -12.14 -11.44
CA THR A 453 22.92 -12.05 -10.17
C THR A 453 22.09 -10.77 -10.19
N ILE A 454 20.78 -10.90 -10.02
CA ILE A 454 19.83 -9.78 -9.99
C ILE A 454 19.09 -9.80 -8.66
N GLU A 455 19.45 -8.88 -7.77
CA GLU A 455 18.75 -8.67 -6.50
C GLU A 455 17.54 -7.76 -6.71
N ASN A 456 16.56 -7.86 -5.81
CA ASN A 456 15.31 -7.07 -5.83
C ASN A 456 14.50 -7.21 -7.11
N ALA A 457 14.58 -8.34 -7.80
CA ALA A 457 13.78 -8.61 -9.00
C ALA A 457 12.46 -9.30 -8.67
N ASN A 458 11.37 -8.96 -9.36
CA ASN A 458 10.07 -9.64 -9.23
C ASN A 458 9.98 -10.99 -9.96
N GLY A 459 11.09 -11.52 -10.44
CA GLY A 459 11.14 -12.72 -11.29
C GLY A 459 11.20 -12.41 -12.79
N THR A 460 10.95 -11.18 -13.23
CA THR A 460 11.01 -10.79 -14.65
C THR A 460 12.32 -10.11 -14.97
N ALA A 461 13.16 -10.77 -15.77
CA ALA A 461 14.42 -10.23 -16.27
C ALA A 461 14.68 -10.64 -17.72
N TRP A 462 15.49 -9.86 -18.43
CA TRP A 462 15.92 -10.13 -19.80
C TRP A 462 17.30 -9.53 -20.08
N ILE A 463 17.92 -10.02 -21.14
CA ILE A 463 19.09 -9.41 -21.77
C ILE A 463 18.67 -8.82 -23.11
N THR A 464 19.18 -7.64 -23.45
CA THR A 464 19.02 -7.05 -24.79
C THR A 464 20.32 -7.25 -25.53
N ILE A 465 20.33 -7.91 -26.69
CA ILE A 465 21.52 -8.12 -27.52
C ILE A 465 21.28 -7.42 -28.86
N ASN A 466 22.07 -6.40 -29.19
CA ASN A 466 21.89 -5.53 -30.38
C ASN A 466 20.43 -5.05 -30.58
N GLY A 467 19.76 -4.67 -29.49
CA GLY A 467 18.38 -4.18 -29.52
C GLY A 467 17.28 -5.26 -29.53
N VAL A 468 17.65 -6.55 -29.51
CA VAL A 468 16.69 -7.67 -29.42
C VAL A 468 16.63 -8.21 -27.99
N ASN A 469 15.44 -8.30 -27.41
CA ASN A 469 15.24 -8.78 -26.03
C ASN A 469 15.13 -10.31 -25.99
N TYR A 470 15.85 -10.92 -25.05
CA TYR A 470 15.79 -12.34 -24.74
C TYR A 470 15.47 -12.53 -23.26
N THR A 471 14.34 -13.16 -22.97
CA THR A 471 13.88 -13.40 -21.60
C THR A 471 14.86 -14.30 -20.85
N ALA A 472 15.15 -13.95 -19.60
CA ALA A 472 16.02 -14.72 -18.73
C ALA A 472 15.23 -15.74 -17.91
N THR A 473 15.85 -16.88 -17.64
CA THR A 473 15.30 -17.91 -16.75
C THR A 473 15.92 -17.75 -15.37
N ASN A 474 15.09 -17.75 -14.32
CA ASN A 474 15.57 -17.72 -12.94
C ASN A 474 15.95 -19.14 -12.49
N PHE A 475 17.20 -19.34 -12.11
CA PHE A 475 17.77 -20.65 -11.74
C PHE A 475 17.77 -20.88 -10.23
N THR A 476 17.81 -19.80 -9.43
CA THR A 476 17.76 -19.82 -7.96
C THR A 476 16.88 -18.66 -7.46
N THR A 477 17.12 -18.11 -6.27
CA THR A 477 16.40 -16.92 -5.80
C THR A 477 16.76 -15.66 -6.59
N ASN A 478 18.02 -15.51 -7.00
CA ASN A 478 18.57 -14.27 -7.59
C ASN A 478 19.50 -14.50 -8.80
N ARG A 479 19.68 -15.73 -9.29
CA ARG A 479 20.56 -16.03 -10.45
C ARG A 479 19.73 -16.20 -11.72
N TYR A 480 20.00 -15.36 -12.71
CA TYR A 480 19.32 -15.37 -14.00
C TYR A 480 20.28 -15.78 -15.12
N ASN A 481 19.79 -16.59 -16.06
CA ASN A 481 20.56 -17.01 -17.22
C ASN A 481 19.80 -16.81 -18.54
N VAL A 482 20.56 -16.66 -19.62
CA VAL A 482 20.05 -16.60 -21.00
C VAL A 482 20.98 -17.43 -21.89
N SER A 483 20.40 -18.17 -22.82
CA SER A 483 21.13 -18.85 -23.90
C SER A 483 20.60 -18.39 -25.26
N VAL A 484 21.49 -17.91 -26.13
CA VAL A 484 21.12 -17.36 -27.45
C VAL A 484 22.06 -17.92 -28.51
N THR A 485 21.52 -18.34 -29.66
CA THR A 485 22.37 -18.70 -30.81
C THR A 485 22.79 -17.43 -31.53
N LEU A 486 24.10 -17.19 -31.62
CA LEU A 486 24.71 -16.05 -32.31
C LEU A 486 25.60 -16.52 -33.45
N THR A 487 25.78 -15.68 -34.46
CA THR A 487 26.69 -15.90 -35.60
C THR A 487 27.94 -15.03 -35.45
N GLY A 488 28.93 -15.21 -36.32
CA GLY A 488 30.16 -14.42 -36.31
C GLY A 488 29.90 -12.92 -36.29
N GLY A 489 30.54 -12.22 -35.34
CA GLY A 489 30.37 -10.79 -35.13
C GLY A 489 30.53 -10.37 -33.66
N THR A 490 30.48 -9.06 -33.43
CA THR A 490 30.47 -8.46 -32.08
C THR A 490 29.11 -7.86 -31.81
N TYR A 491 28.58 -8.18 -30.63
CA TYR A 491 27.25 -7.80 -30.17
C TYR A 491 27.37 -6.96 -28.90
N THR A 492 26.57 -5.90 -28.83
CA THR A 492 26.37 -5.14 -27.59
C THR A 492 25.27 -5.81 -26.78
N TYR A 493 25.43 -5.86 -25.46
CA TYR A 493 24.37 -6.36 -24.59
C TYR A 493 24.23 -5.61 -23.28
N ASN A 494 23.04 -5.62 -22.69
CA ASN A 494 22.78 -5.16 -21.33
C ASN A 494 21.68 -5.98 -20.66
N TRP A 495 21.71 -6.06 -19.33
CA TRP A 495 20.68 -6.71 -18.54
C TRP A 495 19.61 -5.72 -18.12
N SER A 496 18.38 -6.20 -17.98
CA SER A 496 17.23 -5.43 -17.52
C SER A 496 16.31 -6.33 -16.70
N ALA A 497 15.64 -5.74 -15.71
CA ALA A 497 14.72 -6.47 -14.84
C ALA A 497 13.71 -5.49 -14.21
N TYR A 498 12.58 -6.03 -13.75
CA TYR A 498 11.59 -5.31 -12.95
C TYR A 498 11.77 -5.58 -11.46
N GLY A 499 11.63 -4.52 -10.67
CA GLY A 499 11.73 -4.51 -9.21
C GLY A 499 10.67 -5.37 -8.54
N ASN A 500 10.98 -5.96 -7.39
CA ASN A 500 9.99 -6.58 -6.50
C ASN A 500 9.26 -5.58 -5.59
N GLY A 501 9.53 -4.28 -5.73
CA GLY A 501 8.75 -3.21 -5.13
C GLY A 501 7.34 -3.06 -5.72
N THR A 502 6.51 -2.23 -5.09
CA THR A 502 5.08 -2.07 -5.37
C THR A 502 4.75 -1.50 -6.76
N GLN A 503 5.67 -0.76 -7.37
CA GLN A 503 5.54 -0.19 -8.72
C GLN A 503 6.31 -1.00 -9.76
N HIS A 504 7.03 -2.05 -9.35
CA HIS A 504 7.86 -2.88 -10.21
C HIS A 504 8.83 -2.06 -11.06
N ASN A 505 9.58 -1.16 -10.43
CA ASN A 505 10.51 -0.26 -11.13
C ASN A 505 11.48 -1.00 -12.05
N LEU A 506 11.62 -0.52 -13.29
CA LEU A 506 12.60 -1.05 -14.24
C LEU A 506 13.99 -0.49 -13.94
N ASN A 507 15.00 -1.34 -13.94
CA ASN A 507 16.40 -0.91 -13.96
C ASN A 507 17.20 -1.65 -15.04
N LEU A 508 18.33 -1.05 -15.44
CA LEU A 508 19.26 -1.60 -16.42
C LEU A 508 20.67 -1.69 -15.84
N SER A 509 21.46 -2.65 -16.31
CA SER A 509 22.89 -2.75 -15.94
C SER A 509 23.65 -1.51 -16.43
N ARG A 510 24.50 -0.93 -15.56
CA ARG A 510 25.23 0.32 -15.79
C ARG A 510 26.14 0.36 -17.02
N SER A 511 26.60 -0.80 -17.51
CA SER A 511 27.52 -0.90 -18.63
C SER A 511 26.92 -1.79 -19.72
N ALA A 512 26.99 -1.34 -20.98
CA ALA A 512 26.81 -2.24 -22.11
C ALA A 512 28.04 -3.18 -22.19
N GLY A 513 27.82 -4.47 -22.02
CA GLY A 513 28.81 -5.50 -22.28
C GLY A 513 28.98 -5.72 -23.78
N TYR A 514 30.09 -6.36 -24.16
CA TYR A 514 30.33 -6.80 -25.52
C TYR A 514 30.51 -8.30 -25.54
N TYR A 515 29.85 -8.96 -26.49
CA TYR A 515 29.99 -10.39 -26.75
C TYR A 515 30.46 -10.59 -28.19
N THR A 516 31.55 -11.34 -28.37
CA THR A 516 32.17 -11.62 -29.67
C THR A 516 32.06 -13.11 -29.97
N VAL A 517 31.49 -13.40 -31.14
CA VAL A 517 31.65 -14.69 -31.83
C VAL A 517 32.74 -14.49 -32.87
N ASN A 518 33.84 -15.21 -32.75
CA ASN A 518 34.93 -15.09 -33.71
C ASN A 518 34.43 -15.51 -35.10
N THR A 519 34.81 -14.78 -36.14
CA THR A 519 34.55 -15.18 -37.53
C THR A 519 35.78 -15.91 -38.06
N SER A 520 35.58 -17.04 -38.74
CA SER A 520 36.63 -17.57 -39.61
C SER A 520 36.89 -16.56 -40.73
N SER A 521 38.11 -16.05 -40.84
CA SER A 521 38.51 -15.19 -41.96
C SER A 521 38.50 -16.02 -43.25
N SER A 522 38.29 -15.36 -44.40
CA SER A 522 38.37 -16.01 -45.72
C SER A 522 39.82 -16.39 -46.04
N CYS A 523 40.26 -17.53 -45.55
CA CYS A 523 41.56 -18.11 -45.88
C CYS A 523 41.53 -18.79 -47.25
N ALA A 524 40.86 -18.17 -48.21
CA ALA A 524 40.75 -18.65 -49.57
C ALA A 524 41.75 -17.89 -50.45
N TYR A 525 42.62 -18.64 -51.12
CA TYR A 525 43.46 -18.10 -52.18
C TYR A 525 42.57 -17.73 -53.38
N SER A 526 42.56 -16.45 -53.76
CA SER A 526 41.58 -15.87 -54.71
C SER A 526 42.10 -15.73 -56.15
N GLY A 527 43.28 -16.27 -56.46
CA GLY A 527 43.89 -16.20 -57.79
C GLY A 527 45.23 -15.45 -57.79
N PRO A 528 45.73 -15.04 -58.97
CA PRO A 528 47.16 -14.79 -59.19
C PRO A 528 47.73 -13.68 -58.30
N GLY A 529 48.87 -13.95 -57.69
CA GLY A 529 49.60 -13.09 -56.76
C GLY A 529 50.02 -13.81 -55.47
N ASN A 530 51.02 -13.27 -54.78
CA ASN A 530 51.44 -13.79 -53.49
C ASN A 530 50.28 -13.78 -52.48
N TRP A 531 50.10 -14.89 -51.76
CA TRP A 531 49.07 -15.05 -50.75
C TRP A 531 49.60 -14.72 -49.36
N ALA A 532 49.08 -13.66 -48.74
CA ALA A 532 49.39 -13.28 -47.37
C ALA A 532 48.32 -13.82 -46.41
N LEU A 533 48.76 -14.46 -45.33
CA LEU A 533 47.94 -15.00 -44.25
C LEU A 533 48.39 -14.43 -42.90
N ASN A 534 47.46 -14.23 -41.99
CA ASN A 534 47.75 -13.89 -40.59
C ASN A 534 47.36 -15.04 -39.68
N CYS A 535 48.24 -15.46 -38.79
CA CYS A 535 48.00 -16.58 -37.88
C CYS A 535 46.93 -16.26 -36.83
N ALA A 536 46.63 -14.97 -36.61
CA ALA A 536 45.50 -14.54 -35.79
C ALA A 536 44.14 -14.83 -36.45
N ASP A 537 44.11 -15.12 -37.75
CA ASP A 537 42.89 -15.45 -38.50
C ASP A 537 42.34 -16.84 -38.18
N ASN A 538 43.08 -17.67 -37.43
CA ASN A 538 42.68 -19.01 -37.00
C ASN A 538 42.14 -19.92 -38.13
N CYS A 539 42.70 -19.81 -39.33
CA CYS A 539 42.24 -20.53 -40.52
C CYS A 539 42.15 -22.04 -40.32
N VAL A 540 41.12 -22.65 -40.90
CA VAL A 540 41.00 -24.10 -41.05
C VAL A 540 41.00 -24.45 -42.55
N PHE A 541 42.00 -25.20 -42.99
CA PHE A 541 42.09 -25.75 -44.34
C PHE A 541 41.57 -27.18 -44.34
N SER A 542 40.53 -27.44 -45.14
CA SER A 542 39.86 -28.75 -45.23
C SER A 542 39.78 -29.33 -46.64
N SER A 543 40.23 -28.57 -47.63
CA SER A 543 40.31 -29.03 -49.02
C SER A 543 41.63 -28.59 -49.66
N THR A 544 41.94 -29.17 -50.82
CA THR A 544 43.17 -28.84 -51.53
C THR A 544 43.06 -27.47 -52.19
N THR A 545 43.96 -26.57 -51.84
CA THR A 545 44.12 -25.25 -52.46
C THR A 545 45.31 -25.27 -53.41
N THR A 546 45.07 -24.99 -54.68
CA THR A 546 46.12 -24.91 -55.71
C THR A 546 46.72 -23.51 -55.74
N ILE A 547 48.02 -23.39 -55.47
CA ILE A 547 48.78 -22.14 -55.55
C ILE A 547 49.39 -22.05 -56.96
N ALA A 548 49.02 -21.01 -57.71
CA ALA A 548 49.43 -20.85 -59.10
C ALA A 548 50.95 -20.63 -59.24
N ASN A 549 51.52 -21.01 -60.38
CA ASN A 549 52.94 -20.78 -60.66
C ASN A 549 53.33 -19.31 -60.44
N TYR A 550 54.50 -19.09 -59.85
CA TYR A 550 55.06 -17.80 -59.40
C TYR A 550 54.47 -17.19 -58.11
N ASP A 551 53.42 -17.76 -57.52
CA ASP A 551 52.85 -17.22 -56.28
C ASP A 551 53.49 -17.82 -55.02
N ASN A 552 53.75 -16.96 -54.04
CA ASN A 552 54.36 -17.35 -52.76
C ASN A 552 53.36 -17.17 -51.62
N VAL A 553 53.50 -17.96 -50.55
CA VAL A 553 52.67 -17.82 -49.34
C VAL A 553 53.48 -17.16 -48.23
N THR A 554 52.93 -16.13 -47.60
CA THR A 554 53.54 -15.47 -46.43
C THR A 554 52.61 -15.54 -45.24
N ILE A 555 53.06 -16.11 -44.13
CA ILE A 555 52.32 -16.26 -42.88
C ILE A 555 52.96 -15.36 -41.83
N THR A 556 52.17 -14.46 -41.26
CA THR A 556 52.61 -13.50 -40.22
C THR A 556 51.70 -13.57 -38.99
N GLY A 557 52.03 -12.86 -37.91
CA GLY A 557 51.19 -12.79 -36.70
C GLY A 557 51.34 -13.96 -35.74
N ILE A 558 50.55 -13.92 -34.66
CA ILE A 558 50.52 -14.89 -33.56
C ILE A 558 49.19 -15.63 -33.55
N GLY A 559 49.18 -16.94 -33.26
CA GLY A 559 47.96 -17.75 -33.28
C GLY A 559 48.19 -19.15 -33.81
N ALA A 560 47.16 -19.76 -34.41
CA ALA A 560 47.26 -21.09 -35.01
C ALA A 560 46.59 -21.18 -36.38
N LEU A 561 47.19 -21.91 -37.33
CA LEU A 561 46.54 -22.36 -38.55
C LEU A 561 46.35 -23.88 -38.50
N ASN A 562 45.17 -24.36 -38.88
CA ASN A 562 44.80 -25.77 -38.79
C ASN A 562 44.65 -26.38 -40.19
N PHE A 563 45.41 -27.43 -40.48
CA PHE A 563 45.30 -28.23 -41.69
C PHE A 563 44.65 -29.57 -41.34
N SER A 564 43.35 -29.68 -41.60
CA SER A 564 42.58 -30.90 -41.40
C SER A 564 42.82 -31.90 -42.55
N SER A 565 42.35 -33.14 -42.41
CA SER A 565 42.48 -34.17 -43.45
C SER A 565 41.93 -33.69 -44.81
N GLY A 566 42.79 -33.64 -45.85
CA GLY A 566 42.44 -33.12 -47.19
C GLY A 566 42.73 -31.63 -47.39
N GLY A 567 42.96 -30.87 -46.32
CA GLY A 567 43.45 -29.50 -46.32
C GLY A 567 44.91 -29.42 -46.74
N LYS A 568 45.16 -29.37 -48.05
CA LYS A 568 46.51 -29.36 -48.61
C LYS A 568 46.75 -28.11 -49.44
N TRP A 569 47.92 -27.51 -49.35
CA TRP A 569 48.38 -26.59 -50.39
C TRP A 569 49.17 -27.36 -51.45
N SER A 570 48.78 -27.18 -52.71
CA SER A 570 49.44 -27.79 -53.88
C SER A 570 50.06 -26.70 -54.73
N PHE A 571 51.38 -26.71 -54.84
CA PHE A 571 52.14 -25.76 -55.64
C PHE A 571 52.29 -26.28 -57.07
N THR A 572 52.11 -25.42 -58.09
CA THR A 572 52.07 -25.83 -59.51
C THR A 572 53.29 -25.38 -60.32
N GLY A 573 54.23 -24.69 -59.68
CA GLY A 573 55.33 -23.99 -60.34
C GLY A 573 56.72 -24.32 -59.81
N SER A 574 57.72 -23.72 -60.45
CA SER A 574 59.11 -23.72 -60.01
C SER A 574 59.43 -22.42 -59.26
N ASN A 575 60.25 -22.48 -58.19
CA ASN A 575 60.67 -21.33 -57.37
C ASN A 575 59.56 -20.67 -56.53
N GLN A 576 58.69 -21.46 -55.90
CA GLN A 576 57.68 -20.98 -54.94
C GLN A 576 58.16 -21.20 -53.49
N TYR A 577 57.85 -20.26 -52.60
CA TYR A 577 58.26 -20.30 -51.20
C TYR A 577 57.08 -20.10 -50.26
N VAL A 578 57.14 -20.76 -49.09
CA VAL A 578 56.29 -20.48 -47.93
C VAL A 578 57.17 -19.80 -46.88
N THR A 579 56.86 -18.55 -46.54
CA THR A 579 57.56 -17.80 -45.50
C THR A 579 56.68 -17.78 -44.25
N ILE A 580 57.21 -18.22 -43.12
CA ILE A 580 56.49 -18.28 -41.84
C ILE A 580 57.24 -17.42 -40.83
N ALA A 581 56.62 -16.33 -40.37
CA ALA A 581 57.18 -15.50 -39.30
C ALA A 581 57.07 -16.22 -37.93
N SER A 582 57.97 -15.88 -37.00
CA SER A 582 57.95 -16.43 -35.64
C SER A 582 56.64 -16.10 -34.91
N GLY A 583 56.08 -17.07 -34.19
CA GLY A 583 54.90 -16.87 -33.34
C GLY A 583 53.61 -17.53 -33.85
N CYS A 584 53.63 -18.10 -35.05
CA CYS A 584 52.53 -18.87 -35.60
C CYS A 584 52.68 -20.38 -35.31
N THR A 585 51.62 -21.02 -34.82
CA THR A 585 51.55 -22.48 -34.66
C THR A 585 50.86 -23.09 -35.86
N LEU A 586 51.46 -24.12 -36.49
CA LEU A 586 50.82 -24.86 -37.57
C LEU A 586 50.38 -26.23 -37.06
N ASN A 587 49.08 -26.42 -36.92
CA ASN A 587 48.50 -27.70 -36.52
C ASN A 587 48.19 -28.50 -37.78
N VAL A 588 48.96 -29.57 -38.05
CA VAL A 588 48.82 -30.40 -39.25
C VAL A 588 48.34 -31.79 -38.88
N GLU A 589 47.11 -32.12 -39.24
CA GLU A 589 46.55 -33.47 -39.09
C GLU A 589 47.08 -34.42 -40.18
N PRO A 590 47.04 -35.76 -39.96
CA PRO A 590 47.39 -36.73 -40.99
C PRO A 590 46.60 -36.50 -42.29
N GLY A 591 47.34 -36.25 -43.38
CA GLY A 591 46.76 -35.94 -44.69
C GLY A 591 46.49 -34.46 -44.97
N GLY A 592 46.81 -33.55 -44.05
CA GLY A 592 46.88 -32.10 -44.26
C GLY A 592 48.31 -31.60 -44.57
N GLY A 593 48.48 -30.29 -44.74
CA GLY A 593 49.77 -29.62 -44.89
C GLY A 593 50.02 -29.06 -46.29
N TRP A 594 51.21 -29.29 -46.86
CA TRP A 594 51.52 -28.90 -48.23
C TRP A 594 52.28 -30.01 -48.96
N ASN A 595 51.97 -30.17 -50.25
CA ASN A 595 52.70 -31.04 -51.16
C ASN A 595 53.41 -30.20 -52.22
N TYR A 596 54.65 -30.56 -52.52
CA TYR A 596 55.32 -30.15 -53.76
C TYR A 596 54.82 -31.00 -54.92
#